data_AF-A0A5M9MPD6-F1
#
_entry.id   AF-A0A5M9MPD6-F1
#
_cell.length_a   1.000
_cell.length_b   1.000
_cell.length_c   1.000
_cell.angle_alpha   90.00
_cell.angle_beta   90.00
_cell.angle_gamma   90.00
#
_symmetry.space_group_name_H-M   'P 1'
#
loop_
_entity.id
_entity.type
_entity.pdbx_description
1 polymer ?
#
loop_
_entity_poly.entity_id
_entity_poly.type
_entity_poly.pdbx_seq_one_letter_code
_entity_poly.pdbx_strand_id
1 'polypeptide(L)'
;MGDRRRFSLPSALLVVDKLAKRWRLCCTRASHFGSSQKSTRLTTTTDAAAANSLTTDSEVQGQSKWRTTDCNTAAGTRTFEIFLFPQFLHSSVAMVYGVLYNTRSNKVRIVKTPGGELRYLHIKKKGTAPKCGDCGIKLPGIPALRPREYSQISRPKKNVTRAYGGSRCAGCVKDRIVRAFLIEEQKIVKKVLKESQEKAAKR
;
A
#
# COMPACT_ATOMS: atom_id res chain seq x y z
N MET A 1 6.23 7.72 -56.39
CA MET A 1 5.01 6.89 -56.39
C MET A 1 5.09 5.97 -55.18
N GLY A 2 4.31 6.25 -54.15
CA GLY A 2 4.31 5.49 -52.89
C GLY A 2 2.93 5.61 -52.26
N ASP A 3 2.30 4.45 -52.10
CA ASP A 3 0.87 4.24 -51.90
C ASP A 3 0.23 4.91 -50.69
N ARG A 4 -0.86 5.64 -50.94
CA ARG A 4 -1.87 6.03 -49.94
C ARG A 4 -2.74 4.81 -49.63
N ARG A 5 -2.45 4.07 -48.57
CA ARG A 5 -3.43 3.10 -48.04
C ARG A 5 -4.51 3.84 -47.25
N ARG A 6 -5.66 4.03 -47.91
CA ARG A 6 -6.95 4.26 -47.26
C ARG A 6 -7.28 3.05 -46.38
N PHE A 7 -7.33 3.24 -45.07
CA PHE A 7 -8.03 2.30 -44.21
C PHE A 7 -9.52 2.64 -44.23
N SER A 8 -10.29 1.77 -44.86
CA SER A 8 -11.73 1.70 -44.76
C SER A 8 -12.13 1.33 -43.33
N LEU A 9 -13.00 2.14 -42.74
CA LEU A 9 -13.67 1.83 -41.47
C LEU A 9 -14.82 0.84 -41.73
N PRO A 10 -14.89 -0.30 -41.05
CA PRO A 10 -16.11 -1.10 -41.03
C PRO A 10 -17.13 -0.52 -40.02
N SER A 11 -18.25 -0.04 -40.60
CA SER A 11 -19.64 -0.17 -40.15
C SER A 11 -19.96 -0.35 -38.65
N ALA A 12 -20.57 0.69 -38.10
CA ALA A 12 -21.03 0.87 -36.73
C ALA A 12 -22.30 0.08 -36.31
N LEU A 13 -22.47 -1.18 -36.72
CA LEU A 13 -23.74 -1.91 -36.48
C LEU A 13 -23.63 -3.24 -35.71
N LEU A 14 -22.56 -3.49 -34.95
CA LEU A 14 -22.45 -4.72 -34.13
C LEU A 14 -21.98 -4.47 -32.68
N VAL A 15 -22.37 -3.36 -32.05
CA VAL A 15 -22.04 -3.06 -30.64
C VAL A 15 -23.26 -3.05 -29.71
N VAL A 16 -24.49 -3.08 -30.24
CA VAL A 16 -25.71 -2.98 -29.40
C VAL A 16 -26.12 -4.31 -28.75
N ASP A 17 -25.62 -5.47 -29.21
CA ASP A 17 -26.06 -6.79 -28.70
C ASP A 17 -25.16 -7.48 -27.64
N LYS A 18 -24.04 -6.87 -27.23
CA LYS A 18 -23.15 -7.46 -26.19
C LYS A 18 -23.34 -6.91 -24.77
N LEU A 19 -24.19 -5.90 -24.57
CA LEU A 19 -24.44 -5.30 -23.25
C LEU A 19 -25.66 -5.90 -22.49
N ALA A 20 -26.51 -6.69 -23.14
CA ALA A 20 -27.73 -7.24 -22.52
C ALA A 20 -27.56 -8.60 -21.79
N LYS A 21 -26.39 -9.25 -21.86
CA LYS A 21 -26.17 -10.60 -21.26
C LYS A 21 -25.24 -10.66 -20.04
N ARG A 22 -24.79 -9.52 -19.50
CA ARG A 22 -23.92 -9.47 -18.31
C ARG A 22 -24.61 -8.99 -17.02
N TRP A 23 -25.90 -8.66 -17.09
CA TRP A 23 -26.71 -8.21 -15.97
C TRP A 23 -27.63 -9.30 -15.37
N ARG A 24 -27.37 -10.57 -15.68
CA ARG A 24 -28.13 -11.71 -15.13
C ARG A 24 -27.20 -12.83 -14.63
N LEU A 25 -26.13 -12.46 -13.91
CA LEU A 25 -25.25 -13.43 -13.23
C LEU A 25 -24.62 -12.93 -11.91
N CYS A 26 -25.16 -11.86 -11.31
CA CYS A 26 -24.63 -11.28 -10.06
C CYS A 26 -25.55 -11.47 -8.84
N CYS A 27 -26.69 -12.16 -8.97
CA CYS A 27 -27.66 -12.33 -7.86
C CYS A 27 -27.79 -13.77 -7.30
N THR A 28 -26.95 -14.72 -7.73
CA THR A 28 -26.98 -16.11 -7.21
C THR A 28 -25.59 -16.62 -6.81
N ARG A 29 -24.82 -15.80 -6.09
CA ARG A 29 -23.60 -16.25 -5.40
C ARG A 29 -23.31 -15.47 -4.12
N ALA A 30 -24.36 -15.17 -3.36
CA ALA A 30 -24.29 -14.48 -2.06
C ALA A 30 -24.75 -15.37 -0.89
N SER A 31 -24.66 -16.68 -1.05
CA SER A 31 -25.08 -17.63 -0.03
C SER A 31 -24.28 -18.93 -0.17
N HIS A 32 -23.00 -18.93 0.22
CA HIS A 32 -22.23 -20.09 0.69
C HIS A 32 -20.81 -19.60 1.06
N PHE A 33 -20.27 -20.16 2.15
CA PHE A 33 -19.00 -19.84 2.83
C PHE A 33 -19.06 -18.62 3.76
N GLY A 34 -19.39 -18.75 5.05
CA GLY A 34 -19.00 -19.83 5.96
C GLY A 34 -17.79 -19.36 6.77
N SER A 35 -18.08 -18.91 7.98
CA SER A 35 -17.16 -18.55 9.05
C SER A 35 -16.12 -19.65 9.29
N SER A 36 -14.86 -19.40 8.92
CA SER A 36 -13.75 -20.24 9.34
C SER A 36 -13.40 -19.87 10.79
N GLN A 37 -13.92 -20.69 11.71
CA GLN A 37 -13.53 -20.69 13.11
C GLN A 37 -12.07 -21.14 13.23
N LYS A 38 -11.23 -20.31 13.87
CA LYS A 38 -9.96 -20.78 14.45
C LYS A 38 -10.30 -21.74 15.59
N SER A 39 -10.11 -23.03 15.36
CA SER A 39 -10.06 -24.05 16.40
C SER A 39 -8.61 -24.41 16.72
N THR A 40 -8.25 -24.15 17.99
CA THR A 40 -7.32 -24.84 18.91
C THR A 40 -7.09 -26.33 18.61
N ARG A 41 -6.02 -27.07 19.00
CA ARG A 41 -4.91 -26.95 19.99
C ARG A 41 -4.09 -28.27 19.89
N LEU A 42 -2.79 -28.25 20.20
CA LEU A 42 -2.00 -29.39 20.75
C LEU A 42 -1.02 -28.78 21.77
N THR A 43 -1.36 -28.73 23.06
CA THR A 43 -1.02 -29.67 24.16
C THR A 43 0.42 -29.58 24.65
N THR A 44 0.62 -28.85 25.75
CA THR A 44 1.56 -29.23 26.81
C THR A 44 0.79 -29.28 28.11
N THR A 45 0.67 -30.48 28.66
CA THR A 45 0.17 -30.78 29.99
C THR A 45 1.35 -30.72 30.95
N THR A 46 1.26 -29.92 32.00
CA THR A 46 1.93 -30.13 33.29
C THR A 46 1.22 -29.24 34.32
N ASP A 47 0.54 -29.91 35.24
CA ASP A 47 0.38 -29.63 36.68
C ASP A 47 -0.27 -28.30 37.11
N ALA A 48 -1.53 -28.28 37.56
CA ALA A 48 -2.09 -28.74 38.84
C ALA A 48 -2.02 -27.69 39.97
N ALA A 49 -3.22 -27.44 40.53
CA ALA A 49 -3.55 -26.83 41.83
C ALA A 49 -3.40 -25.30 42.02
N ALA A 50 -4.53 -24.59 41.95
CA ALA A 50 -5.17 -23.98 43.12
C ALA A 50 -6.49 -23.31 42.71
N ALA A 51 -7.61 -23.90 43.17
CA ALA A 51 -8.90 -23.24 43.19
C ALA A 51 -8.99 -22.37 44.44
N ASN A 52 -9.55 -21.17 44.32
CA ASN A 52 -10.58 -20.65 45.22
C ASN A 52 -11.36 -19.51 44.55
N SER A 53 -12.61 -19.87 44.29
CA SER A 53 -13.87 -19.13 44.12
C SER A 53 -13.98 -17.62 44.39
N LEU A 54 -14.79 -17.01 43.51
CA LEU A 54 -15.89 -16.06 43.78
C LEU A 54 -15.52 -14.66 44.28
N THR A 55 -15.62 -13.68 43.37
CA THR A 55 -16.66 -12.64 43.46
C THR A 55 -16.88 -12.02 42.09
N THR A 56 -18.14 -11.99 41.69
CA THR A 56 -18.72 -11.19 40.62
C THR A 56 -18.48 -9.71 40.90
N ASP A 57 -18.19 -8.92 39.87
CA ASP A 57 -19.01 -7.75 39.57
C ASP A 57 -18.76 -7.20 38.17
N SER A 58 -19.87 -6.82 37.59
CA SER A 58 -20.17 -6.60 36.18
C SER A 58 -19.62 -5.29 35.62
N GLU A 59 -19.08 -5.43 34.42
CA GLU A 59 -18.60 -4.41 33.51
C GLU A 59 -19.77 -3.51 33.03
N VAL A 60 -19.76 -2.23 33.40
CA VAL A 60 -20.64 -1.20 32.85
C VAL A 60 -20.00 -0.65 31.58
N GLN A 61 -20.26 -1.29 30.43
CA GLN A 61 -20.01 -0.69 29.12
C GLN A 61 -21.29 -0.05 28.61
N GLY A 62 -21.40 1.28 28.78
CA GLY A 62 -22.43 2.10 28.18
C GLY A 62 -22.24 2.20 26.66
N GLN A 63 -22.93 1.34 25.91
CA GLN A 63 -23.16 1.51 24.48
C GLN A 63 -24.57 2.04 24.27
N SER A 64 -24.66 3.29 23.81
CA SER A 64 -25.91 3.95 23.47
C SER A 64 -26.56 3.28 22.27
N LYS A 65 -27.55 2.45 22.60
CA LYS A 65 -28.54 1.82 21.72
C LYS A 65 -29.34 2.91 21.00
N TRP A 66 -29.08 3.12 19.71
CA TRP A 66 -29.97 3.89 18.85
C TRP A 66 -31.29 3.12 18.73
N ARG A 67 -32.35 3.79 19.17
CA ARG A 67 -33.72 3.31 19.24
C ARG A 67 -34.30 3.33 17.82
N THR A 68 -34.63 2.16 17.28
CA THR A 68 -35.55 2.05 16.14
C THR A 68 -36.92 2.46 16.65
N THR A 69 -37.38 3.66 16.34
CA THR A 69 -38.78 4.05 16.49
C THR A 69 -39.47 3.93 15.16
N ASP A 70 -40.55 3.17 15.22
CA ASP A 70 -41.44 2.77 14.15
C ASP A 70 -41.98 3.97 13.36
N CYS A 71 -41.95 3.82 12.04
CA CYS A 71 -42.75 4.56 11.11
C CYS A 71 -44.19 4.06 11.21
N ASN A 72 -45.14 4.93 11.57
CA ASN A 72 -46.41 5.07 10.85
C ASN A 72 -47.30 6.20 11.40
N THR A 73 -47.97 6.86 10.46
CA THR A 73 -49.21 7.64 10.62
C THR A 73 -49.07 9.08 11.11
N ALA A 74 -49.06 10.02 10.15
CA ALA A 74 -50.08 11.07 10.10
C ALA A 74 -50.01 11.76 8.73
N ALA A 75 -51.08 11.60 7.97
CA ALA A 75 -51.40 12.45 6.84
C ALA A 75 -51.45 13.90 7.30
N GLY A 76 -50.68 14.74 6.64
CA GLY A 76 -50.68 16.18 6.86
C GLY A 76 -50.09 16.83 5.63
N THR A 77 -50.96 17.27 4.72
CA THR A 77 -50.65 18.13 3.58
C THR A 77 -50.04 19.43 4.11
N ARG A 78 -48.74 19.42 4.36
CA ARG A 78 -47.94 20.63 4.59
C ARG A 78 -47.46 21.10 3.23
N THR A 79 -48.13 22.15 2.78
CA THR A 79 -47.63 23.19 1.88
C THR A 79 -46.15 23.03 1.56
N PHE A 80 -45.88 22.69 0.30
CA PHE A 80 -44.58 22.77 -0.34
C PHE A 80 -44.05 24.21 -0.19
N GLU A 81 -43.42 24.50 0.94
CA GLU A 81 -42.39 25.53 1.02
C GLU A 81 -41.24 25.00 0.17
N ILE A 82 -41.23 25.43 -1.10
CA ILE A 82 -40.05 25.37 -1.95
C ILE A 82 -39.03 26.27 -1.26
N PHE A 83 -38.30 25.72 -0.30
CA PHE A 83 -37.06 26.31 0.19
C PHE A 83 -36.17 26.43 -1.04
N LEU A 84 -36.13 27.64 -1.61
CA LEU A 84 -35.14 28.07 -2.58
C LEU A 84 -33.78 27.81 -1.92
N PHE A 85 -33.22 26.64 -2.21
CA PHE A 85 -31.85 26.30 -1.81
C PHE A 85 -30.98 27.42 -2.40
N PRO A 86 -30.29 28.22 -1.58
CA PRO A 86 -29.48 29.31 -2.09
C PRO A 86 -28.47 28.70 -3.06
N GLN A 87 -28.44 29.24 -4.27
CA GLN A 87 -27.54 28.82 -5.33
C GLN A 87 -26.13 28.82 -4.73
N PHE A 88 -25.60 27.62 -4.45
CA PHE A 88 -24.20 27.46 -4.06
C PHE A 88 -23.39 28.02 -5.23
N LEU A 89 -22.89 29.24 -5.07
CA LEU A 89 -21.90 29.85 -5.95
C LEU A 89 -20.66 28.97 -5.85
N HIS A 90 -20.62 27.89 -6.63
CA HIS A 90 -19.45 27.05 -6.77
C HIS A 90 -18.36 27.91 -7.40
N SER A 91 -17.43 28.39 -6.58
CA SER A 91 -16.25 29.10 -7.05
C SER A 91 -15.42 28.15 -7.91
N SER A 92 -15.49 28.29 -9.23
CA SER A 92 -14.70 27.52 -10.19
C SER A 92 -13.29 28.09 -10.26
N VAL A 93 -12.29 27.22 -10.12
CA VAL A 93 -10.88 27.62 -10.18
C VAL A 93 -10.34 27.35 -11.58
N ALA A 94 -9.70 28.33 -12.21
CA ALA A 94 -9.04 28.21 -13.51
C ALA A 94 -7.54 27.88 -13.35
N MET A 95 -7.01 27.01 -14.22
CA MET A 95 -5.61 26.57 -14.17
C MET A 95 -4.65 27.70 -14.54
N VAL A 96 -3.62 27.95 -13.72
CA VAL A 96 -2.79 29.18 -13.80
C VAL A 96 -1.66 29.09 -14.85
N TYR A 97 -1.31 27.92 -15.38
CA TYR A 97 -0.25 27.82 -16.40
C TYR A 97 -0.39 26.64 -17.38
N GLY A 98 -0.44 26.97 -18.67
CA GLY A 98 0.25 26.39 -19.83
C GLY A 98 -0.07 24.97 -20.31
N VAL A 99 -0.41 24.03 -19.43
CA VAL A 99 -0.61 22.62 -19.81
C VAL A 99 -2.04 22.20 -19.48
N LEU A 100 -2.87 22.04 -20.50
CA LEU A 100 -4.30 21.73 -20.37
C LEU A 100 -4.57 20.27 -19.96
N TYR A 101 -3.61 19.37 -20.19
CA TYR A 101 -3.81 17.94 -20.00
C TYR A 101 -3.51 17.47 -18.57
N ASN A 102 -4.36 16.58 -18.05
CA ASN A 102 -4.16 15.90 -16.76
C ASN A 102 -3.10 14.80 -16.85
N THR A 103 -1.84 15.22 -16.96
CA THR A 103 -0.68 14.33 -17.00
C THR A 103 -0.11 14.10 -15.58
N ARG A 104 0.70 13.04 -15.41
CA ARG A 104 1.33 12.72 -14.11
C ARG A 104 2.23 13.85 -13.57
N SER A 105 2.75 14.71 -14.44
CA SER A 105 3.54 15.91 -14.10
C SER A 105 2.68 17.09 -13.67
N ASN A 106 1.41 17.12 -14.07
CA ASN A 106 0.51 18.26 -13.91
C ASN A 106 -0.57 17.97 -12.86
N LYS A 107 -0.17 17.37 -11.74
CA LYS A 107 -1.09 17.12 -10.63
C LYS A 107 -1.20 18.36 -9.76
N VAL A 108 -2.43 18.70 -9.36
CA VAL A 108 -2.73 19.95 -8.67
C VAL A 108 -3.50 19.68 -7.38
N ARG A 109 -3.26 20.50 -6.35
CA ARG A 109 -4.05 20.57 -5.11
C ARG A 109 -4.77 21.91 -5.06
N ILE A 110 -6.06 21.91 -4.76
CA ILE A 110 -6.82 23.12 -4.47
C ILE A 110 -6.60 23.48 -3.00
N VAL A 111 -6.14 24.70 -2.74
CA VAL A 111 -5.89 25.21 -1.39
C VAL A 111 -6.63 26.53 -1.23
N LYS A 112 -7.28 26.72 -0.06
CA LYS A 112 -7.87 28.00 0.34
C LYS A 112 -6.74 28.92 0.78
N THR A 113 -6.62 30.07 0.13
CA THR A 113 -5.71 31.12 0.58
C THR A 113 -6.31 31.84 1.80
N PRO A 114 -5.50 32.56 2.58
CA PRO A 114 -6.02 33.38 3.69
C PRO A 114 -7.08 34.41 3.24
N GLY A 115 -7.06 34.85 1.98
CA GLY A 115 -8.06 35.75 1.40
C GLY A 115 -9.39 35.07 1.01
N GLY A 116 -9.59 33.80 1.37
CA GLY A 116 -10.83 33.06 1.08
C GLY A 116 -10.94 32.53 -0.36
N GLU A 117 -9.96 32.80 -1.21
CA GLU A 117 -9.94 32.32 -2.59
C GLU A 117 -9.40 30.89 -2.70
N LEU A 118 -9.98 30.10 -3.60
CA LEU A 118 -9.45 28.79 -3.95
C LEU A 118 -8.37 28.95 -5.04
N ARG A 119 -7.14 28.53 -4.74
CA ARG A 119 -6.03 28.54 -5.72
C ARG A 119 -5.45 27.15 -5.95
N TYR A 120 -4.95 26.95 -7.17
CA TYR A 120 -4.25 25.74 -7.57
C TYR A 120 -2.77 25.79 -7.20
N LEU A 121 -2.31 24.77 -6.48
CA LEU A 121 -0.90 24.53 -6.21
C LEU A 121 -0.44 23.24 -6.91
N HIS A 122 0.58 23.35 -7.75
CA HIS A 122 1.10 22.19 -8.48
C HIS A 122 1.96 21.33 -7.57
N ILE A 123 1.58 20.06 -7.46
CA ILE A 123 2.25 19.08 -6.62
C ILE A 123 3.40 18.47 -7.40
N LYS A 124 4.59 18.49 -6.81
CA LYS A 124 5.74 17.78 -7.36
C LYS A 124 5.51 16.25 -7.28
N LYS A 125 5.91 15.50 -8.30
CA LYS A 125 5.94 14.02 -8.28
C LYS A 125 6.67 13.53 -7.01
N LYS A 126 6.10 12.51 -6.36
CA LYS A 126 6.66 11.91 -5.15
C LYS A 126 7.99 11.21 -5.45
N GLY A 127 8.95 11.30 -4.53
CA GLY A 127 10.20 10.56 -4.58
C GLY A 127 9.99 9.06 -4.31
N THR A 128 10.91 8.23 -4.81
CA THR A 128 10.94 6.80 -4.50
C THR A 128 11.96 6.53 -3.40
N ALA A 129 11.61 5.68 -2.44
CA ALA A 129 12.55 5.23 -1.42
C ALA A 129 13.67 4.37 -2.05
N PRO A 130 14.91 4.50 -1.56
CA PRO A 130 16.00 3.65 -2.02
C PRO A 130 15.74 2.19 -1.60
N LYS A 131 16.03 1.27 -2.51
CA LYS A 131 15.81 -0.17 -2.30
C LYS A 131 17.14 -0.87 -2.08
N CYS A 132 17.10 -1.96 -1.34
CA CYS A 132 18.22 -2.88 -1.21
C CYS A 132 18.53 -3.53 -2.56
N GLY A 133 19.82 -3.60 -2.94
CA GLY A 133 20.23 -4.18 -4.22
C GLY A 133 20.03 -5.70 -4.36
N ASP A 134 20.01 -6.45 -3.26
CA ASP A 134 19.78 -7.91 -3.27
C ASP A 134 18.31 -8.23 -2.97
N CYS A 135 17.84 -7.74 -1.82
CA CYS A 135 16.55 -8.08 -1.24
C CYS A 135 15.37 -7.25 -1.85
N GLY A 136 15.63 -6.13 -2.53
CA GLY A 136 14.59 -5.23 -3.09
C GLY A 136 13.76 -4.43 -2.06
N ILE A 137 13.96 -4.70 -0.76
CA ILE A 137 13.26 -4.05 0.36
C ILE A 137 13.64 -2.57 0.44
N LYS A 138 12.68 -1.70 0.79
CA LYS A 138 12.93 -0.27 1.04
C LYS A 138 13.86 -0.11 2.26
N LEU A 139 14.93 0.66 2.11
CA LEU A 139 15.88 0.84 3.20
C LEU A 139 15.29 1.71 4.32
N PRO A 140 15.31 1.25 5.57
CA PRO A 140 14.86 2.05 6.70
C PRO A 140 15.87 3.17 7.00
N GLY A 141 15.36 4.28 7.52
CA GLY A 141 16.17 5.43 7.94
C GLY A 141 16.59 6.39 6.82
N ILE A 142 16.23 6.13 5.56
CA ILE A 142 16.57 6.99 4.42
C ILE A 142 15.29 7.58 3.83
N PRO A 143 15.18 8.93 3.70
CA PRO A 143 13.96 9.59 3.29
C PRO A 143 13.66 9.38 1.80
N ALA A 144 12.39 9.22 1.43
CA ALA A 144 11.97 9.04 0.04
C ALA A 144 11.84 10.39 -0.69
N LEU A 145 12.94 10.88 -1.27
CA LEU A 145 13.02 12.21 -1.87
C LEU A 145 13.39 12.16 -3.36
N ARG A 146 13.31 13.30 -4.03
CA ARG A 146 13.71 13.41 -5.44
C ARG A 146 15.23 13.57 -5.56
N PRO A 147 15.86 13.17 -6.68
CA PRO A 147 17.31 13.29 -6.86
C PRO A 147 17.88 14.70 -6.61
N ARG A 148 17.15 15.75 -6.99
CA ARG A 148 17.54 17.15 -6.72
C ARG A 148 17.43 17.53 -5.24
N GLU A 149 16.50 16.96 -4.51
CA GLU A 149 16.38 17.19 -3.05
C GLU A 149 17.48 16.41 -2.32
N TYR A 150 17.85 15.23 -2.82
CA TYR A 150 18.98 14.46 -2.32
C TYR A 150 20.31 15.18 -2.42
N SER A 151 20.53 16.07 -3.40
CA SER A 151 21.77 16.85 -3.44
C SER A 151 21.84 17.92 -2.34
N GLN A 152 20.69 18.49 -1.96
CA GLN A 152 20.58 19.57 -0.96
C GLN A 152 20.72 19.09 0.49
N ILE A 153 20.43 17.82 0.74
CA ILE A 153 20.42 17.27 2.10
C ILE A 153 21.83 16.96 2.60
N SER A 154 22.01 16.96 3.93
CA SER A 154 23.27 16.58 4.57
C SER A 154 23.55 15.07 4.46
N ARG A 155 24.82 14.69 4.57
CA ARG A 155 25.29 13.30 4.47
C ARG A 155 24.60 12.30 5.42
N PRO A 156 24.44 12.56 6.74
CA PRO A 156 23.90 11.57 7.68
C PRO A 156 22.45 11.19 7.40
N LYS A 157 21.69 12.04 6.71
CA LYS A 157 20.32 11.76 6.31
C LYS A 157 20.24 10.87 5.06
N LYS A 158 21.34 10.70 4.31
CA LYS A 158 21.40 9.89 3.07
C LYS A 158 21.87 8.47 3.33
N ASN A 159 22.60 8.22 4.41
CA ASN A 159 23.23 6.95 4.71
C ASN A 159 22.83 6.43 6.09
N VAL A 160 23.22 5.19 6.37
CA VAL A 160 23.12 4.58 7.71
C VAL A 160 24.54 4.23 8.16
N THR A 161 24.86 4.41 9.44
CA THR A 161 26.19 4.20 10.04
C THR A 161 26.54 2.72 10.20
N ARG A 162 26.70 2.00 9.08
CA ARG A 162 27.14 0.60 9.01
C ARG A 162 27.84 0.29 7.68
N ALA A 163 28.47 -0.87 7.58
CA ALA A 163 28.97 -1.39 6.30
C ALA A 163 27.84 -1.48 5.25
N TYR A 164 28.11 -1.00 4.04
CA TYR A 164 27.15 -0.90 2.93
C TYR A 164 25.86 -0.12 3.25
N GLY A 165 25.91 0.80 4.21
CA GLY A 165 24.80 1.68 4.57
C GLY A 165 24.28 2.46 3.36
N GLY A 166 22.96 2.47 3.18
CA GLY A 166 22.32 3.14 2.03
C GLY A 166 22.25 2.34 0.72
N SER A 167 22.94 1.21 0.63
CA SER A 167 22.83 0.30 -0.52
C SER A 167 22.21 -1.05 -0.14
N ARG A 168 22.53 -1.56 1.06
CA ARG A 168 22.14 -2.90 1.51
C ARG A 168 21.38 -2.85 2.84
N CYS A 169 20.42 -3.74 3.03
CA CYS A 169 19.72 -3.92 4.30
C CYS A 169 20.58 -4.73 5.30
N ALA A 170 20.25 -4.66 6.59
CA ALA A 170 21.03 -5.33 7.64
C ALA A 170 21.10 -6.86 7.45
N GLY A 171 19.99 -7.50 7.07
CA GLY A 171 19.97 -8.95 6.80
C GLY A 171 20.90 -9.34 5.65
N CYS A 172 20.76 -8.68 4.50
CA CYS A 172 21.62 -8.92 3.33
C CYS A 172 23.12 -8.62 3.63
N VAL A 173 23.46 -7.73 4.58
CA VAL A 173 24.85 -7.51 5.05
C VAL A 173 25.34 -8.66 5.95
N LYS A 174 24.53 -9.11 6.90
CA LYS A 174 24.85 -10.25 7.77
C LYS A 174 25.15 -11.50 6.95
N ASP A 175 24.31 -11.78 5.95
CA ASP A 175 24.49 -12.89 5.04
C ASP A 175 25.81 -12.84 4.26
N ARG A 176 26.23 -11.64 3.82
CA ARG A 176 27.52 -11.46 3.13
C ARG A 176 28.70 -11.77 4.04
N ILE A 177 28.64 -11.33 5.30
CA ILE A 177 29.69 -11.58 6.29
C ILE A 177 29.79 -13.08 6.57
N VAL A 178 28.67 -13.72 6.88
CA VAL A 178 28.63 -15.16 7.22
C VAL A 178 29.05 -16.01 6.02
N ARG A 179 28.55 -15.72 4.82
CA ARG A 179 28.95 -16.44 3.61
C ARG A 179 30.44 -16.29 3.32
N ALA A 180 30.99 -15.08 3.43
CA ALA A 180 32.42 -14.84 3.20
C ALA A 180 33.27 -15.62 4.20
N PHE A 181 32.92 -15.56 5.49
CA PHE A 181 33.61 -16.29 6.55
C PHE A 181 33.62 -17.80 6.29
N LEU A 182 32.44 -18.41 6.10
CA LEU A 182 32.35 -19.86 5.90
C LEU A 182 33.07 -20.33 4.64
N ILE A 183 33.08 -19.53 3.58
CA ILE A 183 33.82 -19.86 2.35
C ILE A 183 35.33 -19.84 2.60
N GLU A 184 35.85 -18.87 3.35
CA GLU A 184 37.27 -18.84 3.71
C GLU A 184 37.66 -20.02 4.59
N GLU A 185 36.86 -20.36 5.60
CA GLU A 185 37.08 -21.53 6.45
C GLU A 185 37.12 -22.82 5.63
N GLN A 186 36.13 -23.02 4.75
CA GLN A 186 36.10 -24.18 3.86
C GLN A 186 37.30 -24.23 2.91
N LYS A 187 37.81 -23.08 2.45
CA LYS A 187 39.01 -23.03 1.60
C LYS A 187 40.25 -23.48 2.37
N ILE A 188 40.41 -23.05 3.62
CA ILE A 188 41.55 -23.44 4.47
C ILE A 188 41.53 -24.95 4.72
N VAL A 189 40.39 -25.49 5.14
CA VAL A 189 40.22 -26.94 5.38
C VAL A 189 40.55 -27.74 4.12
N LYS A 190 40.05 -27.31 2.95
CA LYS A 190 40.35 -27.98 1.67
C LYS A 190 41.84 -27.95 1.31
N LYS A 191 42.58 -26.89 1.66
CA LYS A 191 44.04 -26.81 1.41
C LYS A 191 44.81 -27.77 2.32
N VAL A 192 44.51 -27.76 3.62
CA VAL A 192 45.17 -28.63 4.61
C VAL A 192 44.95 -30.11 4.30
N LEU A 193 43.74 -30.49 3.89
CA LEU A 193 43.44 -31.88 3.50
C LEU A 193 44.24 -32.31 2.27
N LYS A 194 44.37 -31.44 1.26
CA LYS A 194 45.18 -31.72 0.07
C LYS A 194 46.66 -31.87 0.40
N GLU A 195 47.23 -30.95 1.17
CA GLU A 195 48.63 -31.01 1.61
C GLU A 195 48.92 -32.29 2.43
N SER A 196 47.96 -32.70 3.26
CA SER A 196 48.08 -33.91 4.07
C SER A 196 48.04 -35.18 3.21
N GLN A 197 47.18 -35.23 2.19
CA GLN A 197 47.14 -36.33 1.21
C GLN A 197 48.43 -36.40 0.37
N GLU A 198 48.95 -35.26 -0.08
CA GLU A 198 50.21 -35.18 -0.82
C GLU A 198 51.41 -35.61 0.04
N LYS A 199 51.43 -35.26 1.32
CA LYS A 199 52.45 -35.72 2.28
C LYS A 199 52.35 -37.22 2.55
N ALA A 200 51.12 -37.76 2.63
CA ALA A 200 50.90 -39.20 2.81
C ALA A 200 51.28 -40.01 1.56
N ALA A 201 51.06 -39.49 0.36
CA ALA A 201 51.44 -40.15 -0.91
C ALA A 201 52.95 -40.08 -1.22
N LYS A 202 53.68 -39.12 -0.63
CA LYS A 202 55.15 -39.00 -0.77
C LYS A 202 55.93 -39.82 0.26
N ARG A 203 55.25 -40.32 1.29
CA ARG A 203 55.81 -41.29 2.25
C ARG A 203 55.64 -42.69 1.72
#